data_AF-A0A7C6RSF3-F1
#
_entry.id   AF-A0A7C6RSF3-F1
#
_cell.length_a   1.000
_cell.length_b   1.000
_cell.length_c   1.000
_cell.angle_alpha   90.00
_cell.angle_beta   90.00
_cell.angle_gamma   90.00
#
_symmetry.space_group_name_H-M   'P 1'
#
loop_
_entity.id
_entity.type
_entity.pdbx_description
1 polymer ?
#
loop_
_entity_poly.entity_id
_entity_poly.type
_entity_poly.pdbx_seq_one_letter_code
_entity_poly.pdbx_strand_id
1 'polypeptide(L)'
;MSLIGLATALVASSFFLLSNLYVKASEQTFLQQEARHAASFLTKELTFGVGVEVFSNRDDARSLSGESYLLYSDGGIVWLQKGKGSPQDVFADSDAEFDVRFRAMASDLEEGLTEFASLLVAEITVRSRKSGREASVTKTIKLLNSRLNRDQDGKAIAYVKPS
;
A
#
# COMPACT_ATOMS: atom_id res chain seq x y z
N MET A 1 43.75 7.48 -38.27
CA MET A 1 42.30 7.26 -38.05
C MET A 1 42.03 6.65 -36.67
N SER A 2 42.36 7.32 -35.56
CA SER A 2 42.06 6.83 -34.20
C SER A 2 41.23 7.79 -33.35
N LEU A 3 41.16 9.07 -33.72
CA LEU A 3 40.45 10.10 -32.97
C LEU A 3 38.92 10.04 -33.15
N ILE A 4 38.46 9.59 -34.34
CA ILE A 4 37.03 9.46 -34.65
C ILE A 4 36.41 8.30 -33.88
N GLY A 5 37.12 7.17 -33.73
CA GLY A 5 36.64 6.00 -32.97
C GLY A 5 36.53 6.23 -31.47
N LEU A 6 37.41 7.07 -30.89
CA LEU A 6 37.38 7.41 -29.47
C LEU A 6 36.24 8.39 -29.13
N ALA A 7 35.99 9.37 -30.00
CA ALA A 7 34.89 10.33 -29.85
C ALA A 7 33.52 9.65 -29.96
N THR A 8 33.34 8.71 -30.90
CA THR A 8 32.09 7.95 -31.01
C THR A 8 31.84 7.03 -29.82
N ALA A 9 32.90 6.45 -29.23
CA ALA A 9 32.78 5.61 -28.04
C ALA A 9 32.40 6.40 -26.78
N LEU A 10 32.93 7.62 -26.60
CA LEU A 10 32.58 8.50 -25.47
C LEU A 10 31.15 9.04 -25.58
N VAL A 11 30.72 9.37 -26.80
CA VAL A 11 29.34 9.80 -27.06
C VAL A 11 28.38 8.64 -26.85
N ALA A 12 28.62 7.46 -27.42
CA ALA A 12 27.75 6.30 -27.20
C ALA A 12 27.61 5.94 -25.71
N SER A 13 28.73 5.89 -24.96
CA SER A 13 28.71 5.56 -23.52
C SER A 13 27.96 6.60 -22.68
N SER A 14 28.08 7.90 -22.97
CA SER A 14 27.29 8.93 -22.28
C SER A 14 25.80 8.87 -22.62
N PHE A 15 25.43 8.56 -23.87
CA PHE A 15 24.03 8.33 -24.25
C PHE A 15 23.41 7.10 -23.57
N PHE A 16 24.14 5.98 -23.45
CA PHE A 16 23.68 4.79 -22.71
C PHE A 16 23.54 5.05 -21.20
N LEU A 17 24.41 5.85 -20.60
CA LEU A 17 24.31 6.22 -19.19
C LEU A 17 23.14 7.16 -18.94
N LEU A 18 22.95 8.19 -19.77
CA LEU A 18 21.87 9.16 -19.63
C LEU A 18 20.50 8.54 -19.88
N SER A 19 20.35 7.68 -20.89
CA SER A 19 19.10 6.95 -21.13
C SER A 19 18.77 5.99 -19.99
N ASN A 20 19.75 5.24 -19.48
CA ASN A 20 19.55 4.40 -18.30
C ASN A 20 19.16 5.20 -17.07
N LEU A 21 19.80 6.35 -16.82
CA LEU A 21 19.44 7.24 -15.71
C LEU A 21 18.04 7.81 -15.88
N TYR A 22 17.67 8.21 -17.09
CA TYR A 22 16.34 8.72 -17.41
C TYR A 22 15.26 7.66 -17.21
N VAL A 23 15.44 6.44 -17.73
CA VAL A 23 14.52 5.31 -17.54
C VAL A 23 14.37 5.00 -16.05
N LYS A 24 15.47 4.97 -15.30
CA LYS A 24 15.47 4.75 -13.85
C LYS A 24 14.74 5.87 -13.08
N ALA A 25 14.89 7.13 -13.47
CA ALA A 25 14.23 8.26 -12.84
C ALA A 25 12.72 8.30 -13.19
N SER A 26 12.38 7.97 -14.43
CA SER A 26 11.00 7.82 -14.89
C SER A 26 10.28 6.69 -14.13
N GLU A 27 10.93 5.54 -13.96
CA GLU A 27 10.40 4.42 -13.19
C GLU A 27 10.20 4.77 -11.72
N GLN A 28 11.17 5.43 -11.08
CA GLN A 28 11.02 5.89 -9.69
C GLN A 28 9.85 6.87 -9.54
N THR A 29 9.69 7.76 -10.52
CA THR A 29 8.58 8.73 -10.55
C THR A 29 7.24 8.02 -10.67
N PHE A 30 7.14 7.03 -11.57
CA PHE A 30 5.97 6.19 -11.74
C PHE A 30 5.60 5.47 -10.43
N LEU A 31 6.56 4.78 -9.80
CA LEU A 31 6.32 4.07 -8.54
C LEU A 31 5.87 5.00 -7.41
N GLN A 32 6.42 6.22 -7.33
CA GLN A 32 5.97 7.22 -6.37
C GLN A 32 4.54 7.72 -6.66
N GLN A 33 4.18 7.91 -7.93
CA GLN A 33 2.81 8.29 -8.30
C GLN A 33 1.84 7.18 -7.93
N GLU A 34 2.21 5.93 -8.17
CA GLU A 34 1.38 4.77 -7.86
C GLU A 34 1.19 4.60 -6.34
N ALA A 35 2.25 4.76 -5.55
CA ALA A 35 2.16 4.74 -4.10
C ALA A 35 1.26 5.87 -3.56
N ARG A 36 1.33 7.07 -4.16
CA ARG A 36 0.46 8.20 -3.81
C ARG A 36 -0.99 7.98 -4.23
N HIS A 37 -1.22 7.36 -5.39
CA HIS A 37 -2.54 7.01 -5.87
C HIS A 37 -3.19 5.98 -4.94
N ALA A 38 -2.49 4.89 -4.63
CA ALA A 38 -2.92 3.90 -3.65
C ALA A 38 -3.20 4.53 -2.28
N ALA A 39 -2.34 5.43 -1.80
CA ALA A 39 -2.57 6.14 -0.54
C ALA A 39 -3.84 7.01 -0.59
N SER A 40 -4.09 7.71 -1.69
CA SER A 40 -5.29 8.52 -1.85
C SER A 40 -6.55 7.68 -1.93
N PHE A 41 -6.51 6.58 -2.68
CA PHE A 41 -7.60 5.61 -2.79
C PHE A 41 -7.95 5.04 -1.42
N LEU A 42 -6.97 4.45 -0.73
CA LEU A 42 -7.15 3.88 0.62
C LEU A 42 -7.63 4.92 1.63
N THR A 43 -7.15 6.16 1.55
CA THR A 43 -7.65 7.23 2.42
C THR A 43 -9.14 7.46 2.19
N LYS A 44 -9.59 7.57 0.94
CA LYS A 44 -11.01 7.81 0.64
C LYS A 44 -11.87 6.62 1.09
N GLU A 45 -11.48 5.41 0.72
CA GLU A 45 -12.21 4.19 1.06
C GLU A 45 -12.29 3.99 2.57
N LEU A 46 -11.22 4.21 3.32
CA LEU A 46 -11.20 3.98 4.77
C LEU A 46 -11.74 5.15 5.57
N THR A 47 -11.69 6.39 5.06
CA THR A 47 -12.32 7.52 5.75
C THR A 47 -13.86 7.43 5.68
N PHE A 48 -14.42 6.98 4.56
CA PHE A 48 -15.87 7.04 4.28
C PHE A 48 -16.58 5.69 4.14
N GLY A 49 -15.85 4.60 3.87
CA GLY A 49 -16.40 3.26 3.70
C GLY A 49 -17.07 2.74 4.97
N VAL A 50 -17.94 1.73 4.83
CA VAL A 50 -18.66 1.12 5.95
C VAL A 50 -18.37 -0.39 5.96
N GLY A 51 -18.00 -0.93 7.13
CA GLY A 51 -17.81 -2.36 7.32
C GLY A 51 -16.60 -2.94 6.58
N VAL A 52 -15.49 -2.20 6.55
CA VAL A 52 -14.21 -2.67 6.00
C VAL A 52 -13.29 -3.04 7.16
N GLU A 53 -12.75 -4.24 7.15
CA GLU A 53 -11.73 -4.71 8.09
C GLU A 53 -10.40 -4.80 7.36
N VAL A 54 -9.34 -4.20 7.92
CA VAL A 54 -8.04 -4.12 7.27
C VAL A 54 -7.01 -5.01 7.95
N PHE A 55 -6.26 -5.75 7.13
CA PHE A 55 -5.26 -6.71 7.59
C PHE A 55 -3.97 -6.53 6.82
N SER A 56 -2.84 -6.81 7.49
CA SER A 56 -1.54 -6.76 6.82
C SER A 56 -1.23 -8.03 6.03
N ASN A 57 -1.95 -9.13 6.26
CA ASN A 57 -1.81 -10.38 5.53
C ASN A 57 -3.11 -11.17 5.48
N ARG A 58 -3.15 -12.19 4.61
CA ARG A 58 -4.32 -13.06 4.41
C ARG A 58 -4.64 -13.96 5.60
N ASP A 59 -3.63 -14.43 6.33
CA ASP A 59 -3.85 -15.37 7.45
C ASP A 59 -4.60 -14.69 8.59
N ASP A 60 -4.25 -13.42 8.87
CA ASP A 60 -4.96 -12.57 9.84
C ASP A 60 -6.40 -12.27 9.37
N ALA A 61 -6.65 -12.21 8.06
CA ALA A 61 -7.99 -11.97 7.51
C ALA A 61 -8.92 -13.20 7.58
N ARG A 62 -8.37 -14.41 7.61
CA ARG A 62 -9.16 -15.66 7.60
C ARG A 62 -9.84 -15.98 8.94
N SER A 63 -9.38 -15.38 10.04
CA SER A 63 -9.90 -15.64 11.39
C SER A 63 -11.26 -15.00 11.66
N LEU A 64 -11.70 -14.03 10.83
CA LEU A 64 -12.91 -13.26 11.04
C LEU A 64 -13.99 -13.61 10.00
N SER A 65 -15.03 -14.30 10.45
CA SER A 65 -16.19 -14.67 9.64
C SER A 65 -17.34 -13.70 9.87
N GLY A 66 -17.59 -12.80 8.93
CA GLY A 66 -18.72 -11.86 8.98
C GLY A 66 -19.18 -11.38 7.59
N GLU A 67 -20.16 -10.48 7.57
CA GLU A 67 -20.65 -9.79 6.35
C GLU A 67 -19.72 -8.62 5.91
N SER A 68 -18.63 -8.39 6.62
CA SER A 68 -17.67 -7.31 6.37
C SER A 68 -16.90 -7.50 5.07
N TYR A 69 -16.43 -6.38 4.52
CA TYR A 69 -15.40 -6.37 3.50
C TYR A 69 -14.02 -6.48 4.16
N LEU A 70 -13.18 -7.40 3.71
CA LEU A 70 -11.82 -7.60 4.18
C LEU A 70 -10.87 -7.00 3.15
N LEU A 71 -9.99 -6.12 3.57
CA LEU A 71 -8.93 -5.55 2.75
C LEU A 71 -7.58 -6.05 3.29
N TYR A 72 -6.81 -6.75 2.47
CA TYR A 72 -5.53 -7.31 2.91
C TYR A 72 -4.46 -7.32 1.81
N SER A 73 -3.20 -7.25 2.22
CA SER A 73 -2.04 -7.42 1.33
C SER A 73 -1.62 -8.89 1.32
N ASP A 74 -1.48 -9.53 0.16
CA ASP A 74 -0.93 -10.88 0.05
C ASP A 74 -0.22 -11.09 -1.29
N GLY A 75 1.01 -11.60 -1.24
CA GLY A 75 1.81 -11.86 -2.44
C GLY A 75 2.10 -10.64 -3.32
N GLY A 76 2.17 -9.44 -2.74
CA GLY A 76 2.36 -8.20 -3.51
C GLY A 76 1.10 -7.72 -4.23
N ILE A 77 -0.08 -8.18 -3.80
CA ILE A 77 -1.38 -7.76 -4.32
C ILE A 77 -2.24 -7.30 -3.14
N VAL A 78 -3.03 -6.24 -3.36
CA VAL A 78 -4.03 -5.79 -2.38
C VAL A 78 -5.38 -6.35 -2.78
N TRP A 79 -5.95 -7.15 -1.90
CA TRP A 79 -7.20 -7.86 -2.11
C TRP A 79 -8.33 -7.20 -1.33
N LEU A 80 -9.51 -7.12 -1.96
CA LEU A 80 -10.78 -6.81 -1.33
C LEU A 80 -11.70 -8.04 -1.42
N GLN A 81 -12.17 -8.53 -0.27
CA GLN A 81 -13.01 -9.72 -0.20
C GLN A 81 -14.28 -9.43 0.60
N LYS A 82 -15.47 -9.78 0.10
CA LYS A 82 -16.71 -9.66 0.87
C LYS A 82 -17.02 -10.97 1.59
N GLY A 83 -16.90 -11.01 2.92
CA GLY A 83 -17.12 -12.22 3.72
C GLY A 83 -16.35 -13.43 3.16
N LYS A 84 -17.06 -14.53 2.87
CA LYS A 84 -16.49 -15.74 2.25
C LYS A 84 -16.46 -15.73 0.72
N GLY A 85 -16.73 -14.60 0.09
CA GLY A 85 -16.71 -14.45 -1.38
C GLY A 85 -15.32 -14.55 -1.98
N SER A 86 -15.23 -14.51 -3.31
CA SER A 86 -13.95 -14.47 -4.01
C SER A 86 -13.24 -13.13 -3.79
N PRO A 87 -11.93 -13.10 -3.48
CA PRO A 87 -11.18 -11.87 -3.37
C PRO A 87 -11.00 -11.21 -4.75
N GLN A 88 -11.06 -9.88 -4.78
CA GLN A 88 -10.86 -9.04 -5.95
C GLN A 88 -9.56 -8.25 -5.78
N ASP A 89 -8.74 -8.18 -6.83
CA ASP A 89 -7.55 -7.33 -6.86
C ASP A 89 -7.99 -5.85 -7.00
N VAL A 90 -7.59 -5.03 -6.03
CA VAL A 90 -7.91 -3.59 -5.95
C VAL A 90 -7.15 -2.79 -7.02
N PHE A 91 -5.96 -3.24 -7.41
CA PHE A 91 -5.07 -2.55 -8.35
C PHE A 91 -4.75 -3.42 -9.57
N ALA A 92 -5.73 -4.20 -10.04
CA ALA A 92 -5.57 -5.19 -11.12
C ALA A 92 -4.95 -4.64 -12.42
N ASP A 93 -5.18 -3.35 -12.72
CA ASP A 93 -4.68 -2.69 -13.92
C ASP A 93 -3.25 -2.13 -13.77
N SER A 94 -2.60 -2.35 -12.63
CA SER A 94 -1.27 -1.82 -12.33
C SER A 94 -0.16 -2.84 -12.67
N ASP A 95 0.91 -2.34 -13.30
CA ASP A 95 2.13 -3.12 -13.59
C ASP A 95 3.03 -3.34 -12.34
N ALA A 96 2.57 -2.90 -11.17
CA ALA A 96 3.32 -2.95 -9.92
C ALA A 96 2.83 -4.04 -8.95
N GLU A 97 3.66 -4.33 -7.96
CA GLU A 97 3.28 -5.05 -6.75
C GLU A 97 3.01 -4.04 -5.64
N PHE A 98 2.04 -4.34 -4.79
CA PHE A 98 1.64 -3.50 -3.66
C PHE A 98 1.72 -4.31 -2.38
N ASP A 99 2.41 -3.74 -1.39
CA ASP A 99 2.36 -4.21 -0.02
C ASP A 99 1.82 -3.09 0.88
N VAL A 100 0.78 -3.41 1.65
CA VAL A 100 0.12 -2.44 2.53
C VAL A 100 0.10 -2.98 3.95
N ARG A 101 0.64 -2.18 4.87
CA ARG A 101 0.67 -2.49 6.30
C ARG A 101 -0.10 -1.45 7.07
N PHE A 102 -0.96 -1.92 7.96
CA PHE A 102 -1.85 -1.09 8.75
C PHE A 102 -1.43 -1.09 10.22
N ARG A 103 -1.38 0.08 10.85
CA ARG A 103 -1.06 0.24 12.28
C ARG A 103 -1.95 1.32 12.90
N ALA A 104 -2.46 1.09 14.09
CA ALA A 104 -3.17 2.13 14.84
C ALA A 104 -2.16 3.12 15.47
N MET A 105 -2.51 4.41 15.53
CA MET A 105 -1.61 5.45 16.07
C MET A 105 -1.56 5.38 17.61
N ALA A 106 -0.36 5.51 18.18
CA ALA A 106 -0.11 5.25 19.59
C ALA A 106 -0.68 6.29 20.58
N SER A 107 -1.04 7.51 20.13
CA SER A 107 -1.60 8.55 21.00
C SER A 107 -3.00 8.21 21.55
N ASP A 108 -3.68 7.22 20.95
CA ASP A 108 -4.96 6.70 21.44
C ASP A 108 -4.76 5.57 22.49
N LEU A 109 -3.52 5.33 22.96
CA LEU A 109 -3.15 4.22 23.88
C LEU A 109 -2.94 4.63 25.34
N GLU A 110 -2.89 5.92 25.64
CA GLU A 110 -2.78 6.39 27.03
C GLU A 110 -4.17 6.59 27.63
N GLU A 111 -4.71 5.49 28.16
CA GLU A 111 -5.59 5.39 29.34
C GLU A 111 -6.47 4.15 29.20
N GLY A 112 -5.98 2.98 29.64
CA GLY A 112 -6.80 1.87 30.14
C GLY A 112 -7.95 1.32 29.27
N LEU A 113 -8.08 1.77 28.03
CA LEU A 113 -9.15 1.48 27.10
C LEU A 113 -8.56 0.56 26.04
N THR A 114 -8.67 -0.74 26.30
CA THR A 114 -9.08 -1.61 25.20
C THR A 114 -10.32 -0.95 24.60
N GLU A 115 -10.23 -0.41 23.39
CA GLU A 115 -11.10 -0.89 22.30
C GLU A 115 -11.10 -0.04 21.04
N PHE A 116 -10.75 1.27 21.02
CA PHE A 116 -11.04 2.07 19.82
C PHE A 116 -10.08 3.22 19.52
N ALA A 117 -9.27 3.10 18.46
CA ALA A 117 -8.47 4.21 17.91
C ALA A 117 -9.18 4.89 16.72
N SER A 118 -8.98 6.20 16.55
CA SER A 118 -9.62 7.02 15.50
C SER A 118 -8.69 7.37 14.33
N LEU A 119 -7.39 7.05 14.47
CA LEU A 119 -6.35 7.29 13.49
C LEU A 119 -5.66 5.99 13.08
N LEU A 120 -5.65 5.73 11.78
CA LEU A 120 -4.98 4.59 11.16
C LEU A 120 -3.77 5.06 10.37
N VAL A 121 -2.62 4.43 10.57
CA VAL A 121 -1.43 4.62 9.75
C VAL A 121 -1.38 3.50 8.71
N ALA A 122 -1.31 3.89 7.44
CA ALA A 122 -1.09 2.98 6.31
C ALA A 122 0.32 3.22 5.74
N GLU A 123 1.14 2.17 5.75
CA GLU A 123 2.44 2.11 5.07
C GLU A 123 2.22 1.36 3.76
N ILE A 124 2.42 2.03 2.63
CA ILE A 124 2.19 1.48 1.30
C ILE A 124 3.52 1.42 0.58
N THR A 125 3.95 0.22 0.22
CA THR A 125 5.15 -0.04 -0.57
C THR A 125 4.74 -0.53 -1.93
N VAL A 126 5.21 0.13 -2.98
CA VAL A 126 4.97 -0.25 -4.37
C VAL A 126 6.29 -0.70 -4.98
N ARG A 127 6.31 -1.89 -5.56
CA ARG A 127 7.50 -2.49 -6.17
C ARG A 127 7.30 -2.74 -7.65
N SER A 128 8.30 -2.40 -8.46
CA SER A 128 8.34 -2.74 -9.88
C SER A 128 8.63 -4.22 -10.06
N ARG A 129 7.76 -4.93 -10.79
CA ARG A 129 7.98 -6.33 -11.17
C ARG A 129 9.18 -6.52 -12.10
N LYS A 130 9.57 -5.46 -12.84
CA LYS A 130 10.62 -5.52 -13.86
C LYS A 130 12.01 -5.29 -13.27
N SER A 131 12.14 -4.35 -12.34
CA SER A 131 13.45 -3.92 -11.82
C SER A 131 13.67 -4.23 -10.34
N GLY A 132 12.62 -4.63 -9.61
CA GLY A 132 12.65 -4.82 -8.16
C GLY A 132 12.77 -3.53 -7.35
N ARG A 133 12.79 -2.36 -8.00
CA ARG A 133 12.80 -1.05 -7.32
C ARG A 133 11.50 -0.82 -6.60
N GLU A 134 11.57 -0.06 -5.52
CA GLU A 134 10.41 0.27 -4.71
C GLU A 134 10.29 1.75 -4.41
N ALA A 135 9.07 2.16 -4.12
CA ALA A 135 8.73 3.44 -3.53
C ALA A 135 7.74 3.20 -2.40
N SER A 136 7.87 3.93 -1.31
CA SER A 136 6.94 3.83 -0.19
C SER A 136 6.34 5.18 0.17
N VAL A 137 5.10 5.14 0.64
CA VAL A 137 4.36 6.29 1.17
C VAL A 137 3.70 5.86 2.47
N THR A 138 3.91 6.66 3.52
CA THR A 138 3.18 6.52 4.78
C THR A 138 2.11 7.58 4.86
N LYS A 139 0.88 7.18 5.20
CA LYS A 139 -0.26 8.09 5.33
C LYS A 139 -1.01 7.82 6.62
N THR A 140 -1.27 8.89 7.38
CA THR A 140 -2.24 8.87 8.47
C THR A 140 -3.63 9.15 7.91
N ILE A 141 -4.56 8.25 8.19
CA ILE A 141 -5.94 8.26 7.73
C ILE A 141 -6.82 8.52 8.95
N LYS A 142 -7.62 9.59 8.86
CA LYS A 142 -8.64 9.89 9.86
C LYS A 142 -9.91 9.12 9.55
N LEU A 143 -10.47 8.50 10.56
CA LEU A 143 -11.66 7.68 10.47
C LEU A 143 -12.82 8.54 11.00
N LEU A 144 -13.73 8.93 10.11
CA LEU A 144 -14.80 9.87 10.48
C LEU A 144 -16.04 9.14 11.01
N ASN A 145 -16.36 8.01 10.40
CA ASN A 145 -17.57 7.26 10.71
C ASN A 145 -17.28 5.87 11.24
N SER A 146 -16.07 5.60 11.75
CA SER A 146 -15.75 4.31 12.35
C SER A 146 -14.56 4.36 13.29
N ARG A 147 -14.37 3.25 14.01
CA ARG A 147 -13.38 3.03 15.05
C ARG A 147 -12.55 1.81 14.72
N LEU A 148 -11.27 1.81 15.08
CA LEU A 148 -10.41 0.65 14.92
C LEU A 148 -10.57 -0.29 16.11
N ASN A 149 -11.14 -1.47 15.87
CA ASN A 149 -11.12 -2.60 16.78
C ASN A 149 -9.82 -3.40 16.54
N ARG A 150 -9.08 -3.69 17.62
CA ARG A 150 -7.87 -4.51 17.56
C ARG A 150 -8.20 -5.95 17.93
N ASP A 151 -7.65 -6.90 17.20
CA ASP A 151 -7.59 -8.29 17.70
C ASP A 151 -6.66 -8.38 18.93
N GLN A 152 -6.79 -9.44 19.73
CA GLN A 152 -6.09 -9.66 21.00
C GLN A 152 -4.56 -9.59 20.88
N ASP A 153 -4.02 -9.86 19.68
CA ASP A 153 -2.59 -9.76 19.34
C ASP A 153 -2.17 -8.40 18.73
N GLY A 154 -3.09 -7.45 18.57
CA GLY A 154 -2.85 -6.11 18.02
C GLY A 154 -2.55 -6.05 16.52
N LYS A 155 -2.73 -7.16 15.79
CA LYS A 155 -2.35 -7.31 14.36
C LYS A 155 -3.48 -7.01 13.38
N ALA A 156 -4.68 -7.48 13.68
CA ALA A 156 -5.86 -7.19 12.88
C ALA A 156 -6.50 -5.88 13.36
N ILE A 157 -6.79 -5.00 12.40
CA ILE A 157 -7.42 -3.73 12.68
C ILE A 157 -8.75 -3.69 11.93
N ALA A 158 -9.82 -4.14 12.60
CA ALA A 158 -11.15 -4.03 12.05
C ALA A 158 -11.63 -2.58 12.17
N TYR A 159 -12.08 -1.95 11.07
CA TYR A 159 -12.68 -0.62 11.13
C TYR A 159 -14.20 -0.77 11.21
N VAL A 160 -14.78 -0.35 12.34
CA VAL A 160 -16.20 -0.58 12.70
C VAL A 160 -16.94 0.74 12.84
N LYS A 161 -18.00 0.94 12.06
CA LYS A 161 -18.85 2.13 12.17
C LYS A 161 -19.64 2.07 13.48
N PRO A 162 -19.60 3.10 14.35
CA PRO A 162 -20.55 3.19 15.44
C PRO A 162 -21.96 3.25 14.86
N SER A 163 -22.80 2.35 15.34
CA SER A 163 -24.25 2.26 15.06
C SER A 163 -24.97 3.54 15.44
#